data_AF-A0A820JPU2-F1
#
_entry.id   AF-A0A820JPU2-F1
#
_cell.length_a   1.000
_cell.length_b   1.000
_cell.length_c   1.000
_cell.angle_alpha   90.00
_cell.angle_beta   90.00
_cell.angle_gamma   90.00
#
_symmetry.space_group_name_H-M   'P 1'
#
loop_
_entity.id
_entity.type
_entity.pdbx_description
1 polymer ?
#
loop_
_entity_poly.entity_id
_entity_poly.type
_entity_poly.pdbx_seq_one_letter_code
_entity_poly.pdbx_strand_id
1 'polypeptide(L)'
;MSSKQEEKKVDRIQGSIFGLAVGDALGAHVEFRPNSFLAANPVKDLVGGGTWGLQRGQFTDDTSMALCLANSLIVCRDFVPYDQLVRYKWWYRHGYMSSTGQCFDIGAATRYSIEEFERRQRKFANDHDIVLDEMDSLSKCDLVQAFDVNCSKKDVAGNGALMRLAPVPLFFYRNPEVAVDYSGISGQITHGDDKVYDACCYYGALIVAALDGAKKSDLTSTTFYEEHRKWFGDRTLHTDIMAIAHGSYQKPGGYQEGIRGKGYIVNALEAALWAFWSDGDSFEAGALNAVNLGDDTDTTAAIYDIMSLTLRRSTRTQASKPHWIDT
;
A
#
# COMPACT_ATOMS: atom_id res chain seq x y z
N MET A 1 18.69 -4.77 -21.84
CA MET A 1 17.39 -4.12 -22.16
C MET A 1 17.69 -2.87 -22.99
N SER A 2 16.79 -2.46 -23.90
CA SER A 2 16.96 -1.17 -24.62
C SER A 2 16.76 0.00 -23.64
N SER A 3 17.52 1.10 -23.77
CA SER A 3 17.39 2.34 -22.96
C SER A 3 15.93 2.79 -22.81
N LYS A 4 15.14 2.69 -23.89
CA LYS A 4 13.73 3.07 -23.92
C LYS A 4 12.82 2.18 -23.06
N GLN A 5 13.19 0.93 -22.81
CA GLN A 5 12.40 0.02 -21.98
C GLN A 5 12.72 0.22 -20.49
N GLU A 6 13.95 0.60 -20.18
CA GLU A 6 14.36 0.97 -18.83
C GLU A 6 13.76 2.32 -18.42
N GLU A 7 13.78 3.32 -19.31
CA GLU A 7 13.09 4.61 -19.10
C GLU A 7 11.59 4.43 -18.81
N LYS A 8 10.91 3.52 -19.52
CA LYS A 8 9.50 3.20 -19.27
C LYS A 8 9.27 2.56 -17.90
N LYS A 9 10.17 1.69 -17.43
CA LYS A 9 10.04 1.07 -16.11
C LYS A 9 10.27 2.08 -15.00
N VAL A 10 11.25 2.98 -15.15
CA VAL A 10 11.48 4.08 -14.19
C VAL A 10 10.24 4.96 -14.07
N ASP A 11 9.64 5.34 -15.19
CA ASP A 11 8.43 6.17 -15.20
C ASP A 11 7.24 5.49 -14.50
N ARG A 12 7.06 4.18 -14.67
CA ARG A 12 6.04 3.40 -13.95
C ARG A 12 6.30 3.29 -12.46
N ILE A 13 7.56 3.09 -12.06
CA ILE A 13 7.95 3.06 -10.64
C ILE A 13 7.66 4.42 -10.00
N GLN A 14 8.03 5.52 -10.67
CA GLN A 14 7.72 6.87 -10.20
C GLN A 14 6.22 7.12 -10.15
N GLY A 15 5.48 6.70 -11.19
CA GLY A 15 4.03 6.76 -11.23
C GLY A 15 3.37 6.05 -10.06
N SER A 16 3.83 4.84 -9.73
CA SER A 16 3.32 4.06 -8.61
C SER A 16 3.40 4.80 -7.26
N ILE A 17 4.57 5.37 -6.96
CA ILE A 17 4.80 6.09 -5.68
C ILE A 17 4.09 7.45 -5.66
N PHE A 18 4.08 8.19 -6.77
CA PHE A 18 3.33 9.45 -6.84
C PHE A 18 1.83 9.23 -6.82
N GLY A 19 1.35 8.15 -7.44
CA GLY A 19 -0.05 7.74 -7.41
C GLY A 19 -0.51 7.49 -5.98
N LEU A 20 0.26 6.70 -5.24
CA LEU A 20 0.01 6.48 -3.80
C LEU A 20 -0.20 7.81 -3.07
N ALA A 21 0.74 8.75 -3.20
CA ALA A 21 0.68 10.05 -2.52
C ALA A 21 -0.48 10.94 -2.97
N VAL A 22 -0.83 10.91 -4.27
CA VAL A 22 -1.96 11.66 -4.82
C VAL A 22 -3.28 11.09 -4.32
N GLY A 23 -3.46 9.77 -4.38
CA GLY A 23 -4.68 9.09 -3.95
C GLY A 23 -4.95 9.28 -2.47
N ASP A 24 -3.91 9.11 -1.66
CA ASP A 24 -3.90 9.42 -0.23
C ASP A 24 -4.36 10.88 0.02
N ALA A 25 -3.64 11.87 -0.53
CA ALA A 25 -3.96 13.29 -0.32
C ALA A 25 -5.34 13.70 -0.87
N LEU A 26 -5.84 13.02 -1.92
CA LEU A 26 -7.17 13.24 -2.48
C LEU A 26 -8.27 12.68 -1.55
N GLY A 27 -8.07 11.48 -1.01
CA GLY A 27 -9.02 10.81 -0.13
C GLY A 27 -9.06 11.37 1.29
N ALA A 28 -7.95 11.88 1.80
CA ALA A 28 -7.83 12.42 3.17
C ALA A 28 -8.81 13.58 3.45
N HIS A 29 -9.28 14.29 2.42
CA HIS A 29 -10.25 15.37 2.56
C HIS A 29 -11.61 14.89 3.13
N VAL A 30 -12.01 13.66 2.81
CA VAL A 30 -13.35 13.13 3.09
C VAL A 30 -13.35 11.87 3.92
N GLU A 31 -12.19 11.46 4.40
CA GLU A 31 -12.04 10.33 5.30
C GLU A 31 -12.97 10.45 6.51
N PHE A 32 -13.62 9.34 6.88
CA PHE A 32 -14.61 9.23 7.96
C PHE A 32 -15.90 10.05 7.77
N ARG A 33 -16.10 10.72 6.63
CA ARG A 33 -17.38 11.37 6.32
C ARG A 33 -18.43 10.31 5.96
N PRO A 34 -19.68 10.46 6.40
CA PRO A 34 -20.73 9.53 6.03
C PRO A 34 -21.03 9.60 4.53
N ASN A 35 -21.41 8.49 3.91
CA ASN A 35 -21.70 8.44 2.46
C ASN A 35 -22.81 9.42 2.04
N SER A 36 -23.72 9.81 2.95
CA SER A 36 -24.70 10.87 2.70
C SER A 36 -24.06 12.25 2.49
N PHE A 37 -22.95 12.53 3.17
CA PHE A 37 -22.18 13.76 2.97
C PHE A 37 -21.53 13.75 1.58
N LEU A 38 -20.90 12.65 1.18
CA LEU A 38 -20.27 12.49 -0.14
C LEU A 38 -21.28 12.54 -1.29
N ALA A 39 -22.45 11.94 -1.12
CA ALA A 39 -23.53 12.02 -2.11
C ALA A 39 -23.98 13.48 -2.36
N ALA A 40 -23.95 14.33 -1.34
CA ALA A 40 -24.27 15.74 -1.45
C ALA A 40 -23.07 16.62 -1.85
N ASN A 41 -21.85 16.21 -1.50
CA ASN A 41 -20.60 16.95 -1.67
C ASN A 41 -19.53 16.04 -2.28
N PRO A 42 -19.69 15.60 -3.54
CA PRO A 42 -18.73 14.70 -4.17
C PRO A 42 -17.38 15.38 -4.31
N VAL A 43 -16.30 14.62 -4.08
CA VAL A 43 -14.94 15.08 -4.31
C VAL A 43 -14.73 15.28 -5.80
N LYS A 44 -14.11 16.42 -6.16
CA LYS A 44 -13.87 16.83 -7.55
C LYS A 44 -12.42 17.24 -7.82
N ASP A 45 -11.67 17.58 -6.77
CA ASP A 45 -10.30 18.06 -6.88
C ASP A 45 -9.57 17.83 -5.55
N LEU A 46 -8.24 17.87 -5.59
CA LEU A 46 -7.38 17.82 -4.41
C LEU A 46 -7.44 19.18 -3.71
N VAL A 47 -8.09 19.25 -2.55
CA VAL A 47 -8.37 20.51 -1.87
C VAL A 47 -7.67 20.66 -0.51
N GLY A 48 -7.16 19.58 0.09
CA GLY A 48 -6.70 19.56 1.49
C GLY A 48 -7.88 19.57 2.47
N GLY A 49 -7.69 20.00 3.72
CA GLY A 49 -8.74 20.04 4.74
C GLY A 49 -8.94 18.69 5.44
N GLY A 50 -10.18 18.19 5.46
CA GLY A 50 -10.51 16.92 6.10
C GLY A 50 -10.43 16.94 7.62
N THR A 51 -10.38 15.76 8.23
CA THR A 51 -10.37 15.54 9.69
C THR A 51 -9.19 16.25 10.36
N TRP A 52 -8.06 16.33 9.67
CA TRP A 52 -6.80 16.84 10.20
C TRP A 52 -6.47 18.28 9.76
N GLY A 53 -7.31 18.92 8.96
CA GLY A 53 -7.07 20.29 8.48
C GLY A 53 -5.82 20.41 7.60
N LEU A 54 -5.57 19.42 6.76
CA LEU A 54 -4.39 19.30 5.91
C LEU A 54 -4.27 20.46 4.91
N GLN A 55 -3.04 20.83 4.55
CA GLN A 55 -2.82 21.67 3.40
C GLN A 55 -3.05 20.88 2.10
N ARG A 56 -3.37 21.58 1.02
CA ARG A 56 -3.48 20.99 -0.31
C ARG A 56 -2.16 20.27 -0.64
N GLY A 57 -2.24 18.97 -0.94
CA GLY A 57 -1.09 18.11 -1.29
C GLY A 57 -0.48 17.32 -0.12
N GLN A 58 -0.88 17.59 1.12
CA GLN A 58 -0.41 16.80 2.27
C GLN A 58 -1.09 15.43 2.32
N PHE A 59 -0.27 14.38 2.39
CA PHE A 59 -0.63 12.97 2.50
C PHE A 59 -0.61 12.48 3.96
N THR A 60 -1.21 11.33 4.27
CA THR A 60 -1.43 10.75 5.61
C THR A 60 -0.42 9.62 5.93
N ASP A 61 -0.85 8.61 6.70
CA ASP A 61 -0.02 7.48 7.09
C ASP A 61 0.26 6.51 5.93
N ASP A 62 -0.63 6.36 4.96
CA ASP A 62 -0.43 5.52 3.77
C ASP A 62 0.92 5.81 3.11
N THR A 63 1.12 7.09 2.73
CA THR A 63 2.34 7.54 2.07
C THR A 63 3.51 7.59 3.03
N SER A 64 3.32 8.06 4.27
CA SER A 64 4.40 8.14 5.25
C SER A 64 5.02 6.76 5.51
N MET A 65 4.18 5.73 5.65
CA MET A 65 4.62 4.36 5.85
C MET A 65 5.21 3.76 4.57
N ALA A 66 4.67 4.06 3.39
CA ALA A 66 5.27 3.63 2.12
C ALA A 66 6.69 4.21 1.93
N LEU A 67 6.89 5.50 2.25
CA LEU A 67 8.20 6.14 2.19
C LEU A 67 9.19 5.54 3.19
N CYS A 68 8.71 5.21 4.40
CA CYS A 68 9.50 4.47 5.39
C CYS A 68 9.95 3.10 4.87
N LEU A 69 9.03 2.34 4.25
CA LEU A 69 9.32 1.03 3.66
C LEU A 69 10.31 1.14 2.48
N ALA A 70 10.10 2.10 1.58
CA ALA A 70 11.03 2.38 0.49
C ALA A 70 12.43 2.75 1.00
N ASN A 71 12.51 3.57 2.05
CA ASN A 71 13.78 3.96 2.65
C ASN A 71 14.52 2.75 3.25
N SER A 72 13.80 1.87 3.96
CA SER A 72 14.36 0.62 4.49
C SER A 72 14.97 -0.24 3.39
N LEU A 73 14.21 -0.52 2.32
CA LEU A 73 14.65 -1.31 1.18
C LEU A 73 15.91 -0.71 0.50
N ILE A 74 15.95 0.61 0.33
CA ILE A 74 17.08 1.30 -0.30
C ILE A 74 18.33 1.27 0.58
N VAL A 75 18.19 1.53 1.88
CA VAL A 75 19.31 1.60 2.83
C VAL A 75 19.89 0.21 3.09
N CYS A 76 19.02 -0.78 3.34
CA CYS A 76 19.42 -2.16 3.58
C CYS A 76 19.87 -2.88 2.29
N ARG A 77 19.44 -2.37 1.13
CA ARG A 77 19.60 -3.02 -0.19
C ARG A 77 18.99 -4.42 -0.25
N ASP A 78 18.02 -4.68 0.62
CA ASP A 78 17.30 -5.94 0.77
C ASP A 78 16.05 -5.70 1.62
N PHE A 79 15.22 -6.73 1.77
CA PHE A 79 14.08 -6.72 2.66
C PHE A 79 14.49 -7.16 4.06
N VAL A 80 14.53 -6.20 4.98
CA VAL A 80 14.86 -6.45 6.39
C VAL A 80 13.65 -6.05 7.25
N PRO A 81 12.77 -7.00 7.61
CA PRO A 81 11.55 -6.71 8.38
C PRO A 81 11.80 -5.95 9.69
N TYR A 82 12.95 -6.17 10.32
CA TYR A 82 13.38 -5.44 11.50
C TYR A 82 13.56 -3.95 11.21
N ASP A 83 14.30 -3.59 10.16
CA ASP A 83 14.54 -2.19 9.78
C ASP A 83 13.24 -1.52 9.32
N GLN A 84 12.34 -2.26 8.63
CA GLN A 84 10.99 -1.76 8.32
C GLN A 84 10.26 -1.28 9.60
N LEU A 85 10.26 -2.07 10.67
CA LEU A 85 9.64 -1.69 11.94
C LEU A 85 10.39 -0.52 12.62
N VAL A 86 11.71 -0.44 12.49
CA VAL A 86 12.50 0.72 12.94
C VAL A 86 12.06 1.99 12.22
N ARG A 87 11.91 1.98 10.89
CA ARG A 87 11.44 3.17 10.14
C ARG A 87 10.03 3.57 10.54
N TYR A 88 9.13 2.61 10.74
CA TYR A 88 7.78 2.89 11.22
C TYR A 88 7.78 3.47 12.64
N LYS A 89 8.67 2.99 13.52
CA LYS A 89 8.88 3.59 14.84
C LYS A 89 9.34 5.03 14.74
N TRP A 90 10.28 5.35 13.84
CA TRP A 90 10.74 6.72 13.64
C TRP A 90 9.64 7.64 13.13
N TRP A 91 8.79 7.15 12.23
CA TRP A 91 7.59 7.88 11.83
C TRP A 91 6.68 8.11 13.05
N TYR A 92 6.31 7.06 13.77
CA TYR A 92 5.42 7.13 14.94
C TYR A 92 5.92 8.10 16.02
N ARG A 93 7.21 8.05 16.35
CA ARG A 93 7.81 8.82 17.46
C ARG A 93 8.28 10.21 17.07
N HIS A 94 8.68 10.42 15.81
CA HIS A 94 9.40 11.63 15.41
C HIS A 94 8.86 12.28 14.13
N GLY A 95 7.79 11.76 13.54
CA GLY A 95 7.25 12.28 12.28
C GLY A 95 8.17 12.08 11.07
N TYR A 96 9.09 11.11 11.14
CA TYR A 96 9.96 10.77 10.01
C TYR A 96 9.12 10.44 8.77
N MET A 97 9.43 11.07 7.62
CA MET A 97 8.69 10.95 6.35
C MET A 97 7.21 11.40 6.40
N SER A 98 6.81 12.18 7.41
CA SER A 98 5.46 12.79 7.48
C SER A 98 5.38 14.08 6.66
N SER A 99 4.21 14.31 6.03
CA SER A 99 3.88 15.55 5.32
C SER A 99 3.68 16.76 6.26
N THR A 100 3.44 16.52 7.55
CA THR A 100 3.21 17.56 8.57
C THR A 100 4.36 17.71 9.57
N GLY A 101 5.39 16.85 9.45
CA GLY A 101 6.49 16.76 10.41
C GLY A 101 6.13 16.07 11.73
N GLN A 102 4.91 15.50 11.86
CA GLN A 102 4.46 14.74 13.03
C GLN A 102 3.72 13.46 12.58
N CYS A 103 3.67 12.44 13.43
CA CYS A 103 2.79 11.29 13.19
C CYS A 103 1.33 11.68 13.50
N PHE A 104 0.45 11.43 12.56
CA PHE A 104 -1.00 11.52 12.70
C PHE A 104 -1.63 10.36 11.91
N ASP A 105 -2.94 10.18 12.05
CA ASP A 105 -3.74 9.12 11.40
C ASP A 105 -3.40 7.66 11.66
N ILE A 106 -2.34 7.37 12.43
CA ILE A 106 -1.89 6.00 12.66
C ILE A 106 -3.03 5.07 13.13
N GLY A 107 -3.33 4.06 12.30
CA GLY A 107 -4.30 3.02 12.61
C GLY A 107 -3.96 2.24 13.88
N ALA A 108 -4.99 1.79 14.61
CA ALA A 108 -4.83 1.14 15.91
C ALA A 108 -3.97 -0.14 15.86
N ALA A 109 -4.12 -0.94 14.80
CA ALA A 109 -3.33 -2.16 14.59
C ALA A 109 -1.84 -1.88 14.34
N THR A 110 -1.55 -0.86 13.51
CA THR A 110 -0.20 -0.38 13.25
C THR A 110 0.44 0.15 14.53
N ARG A 111 -0.25 1.03 15.27
CA ARG A 111 0.23 1.56 16.55
C ARG A 111 0.57 0.44 17.52
N TYR A 112 -0.35 -0.51 17.72
CA TYR A 112 -0.13 -1.65 18.60
C TYR A 112 1.13 -2.44 18.23
N SER A 113 1.32 -2.73 16.94
CA SER A 113 2.46 -3.53 16.47
C SER A 113 3.79 -2.80 16.67
N ILE A 114 3.83 -1.48 16.48
CA ILE A 114 5.04 -0.67 16.74
C ILE A 114 5.33 -0.61 18.25
N GLU A 115 4.32 -0.45 19.10
CA GLU A 115 4.50 -0.44 20.55
C GLU A 115 4.96 -1.80 21.09
N GLU A 116 4.44 -2.90 20.51
CA GLU A 116 4.89 -4.26 20.80
C GLU A 116 6.33 -4.48 20.31
N PHE A 117 6.70 -3.97 19.13
CA PHE A 117 8.08 -3.97 18.65
C PHE A 117 9.03 -3.25 19.61
N GLU A 118 8.66 -2.05 20.08
CA GLU A 118 9.45 -1.31 21.08
C GLU A 118 9.60 -2.08 22.40
N ARG A 119 8.53 -2.76 22.85
CA ARG A 119 8.57 -3.61 24.04
C ARG A 119 9.53 -4.79 23.84
N ARG A 120 9.50 -5.43 22.67
CA ARG A 120 10.41 -6.52 22.31
C ARG A 120 11.85 -6.03 22.16
N GLN A 121 12.10 -4.85 21.57
CA GLN A 121 13.43 -4.23 21.53
C GLN A 121 14.01 -4.07 22.93
N ARG A 122 13.24 -3.51 23.88
CA ARG A 122 13.68 -3.38 25.28
C ARG A 122 14.04 -4.71 25.93
N LYS A 123 13.22 -5.74 25.72
CA LYS A 123 13.49 -7.07 26.25
C LYS A 123 14.74 -7.69 25.62
N PHE A 124 14.81 -7.69 24.29
CA PHE A 124 15.92 -8.26 23.54
C PHE A 124 17.25 -7.57 23.87
N ALA A 125 17.24 -6.24 24.00
CA ALA A 125 18.41 -5.48 24.42
C ALA A 125 18.95 -5.95 25.78
N ASN A 126 18.06 -6.14 26.76
CA ASN A 126 18.44 -6.65 28.08
C ASN A 126 18.93 -8.11 28.03
N ASP A 127 18.25 -8.98 27.26
CA ASP A 127 18.58 -10.40 27.18
C ASP A 127 19.94 -10.65 26.47
N HIS A 128 20.42 -9.68 25.68
CA HIS A 128 21.64 -9.78 24.88
C HIS A 128 22.72 -8.74 25.23
N ASP A 129 22.58 -8.03 26.35
CA ASP A 129 23.51 -6.98 26.82
C ASP A 129 23.80 -5.89 25.76
N ILE A 130 22.77 -5.44 25.06
CA ILE A 130 22.83 -4.37 24.04
C ILE A 130 22.29 -3.06 24.64
N VAL A 131 22.94 -1.94 24.35
CA VAL A 131 22.42 -0.62 24.73
C VAL A 131 21.15 -0.34 23.93
N LEU A 132 20.05 0.04 24.60
CA LEU A 132 18.75 0.21 23.96
C LEU A 132 18.78 1.18 22.77
N ASP A 133 19.53 2.28 22.87
CA ASP A 133 19.66 3.28 21.80
C ASP A 133 20.37 2.73 20.55
N GLU A 134 21.13 1.64 20.68
CA GLU A 134 21.79 0.96 19.56
C GLU A 134 20.87 -0.02 18.82
N MET A 135 19.70 -0.36 19.38
CA MET A 135 18.78 -1.35 18.79
C MET A 135 18.30 -0.95 17.41
N ASP A 136 18.09 0.34 17.14
CA ASP A 136 17.67 0.81 15.81
C ASP A 136 18.75 0.68 14.74
N SER A 137 20.01 0.55 15.17
CA SER A 137 21.16 0.35 14.29
C SER A 137 21.66 -1.11 14.33
N LEU A 138 20.86 -2.03 14.87
CA LEU A 138 21.20 -3.44 14.97
C LEU A 138 21.44 -4.03 13.56
N SER A 139 22.68 -4.42 13.30
CA SER A 139 23.12 -4.89 11.98
C SER A 139 23.82 -6.26 12.01
N LYS A 140 24.05 -6.82 13.21
CA LYS A 140 24.60 -8.18 13.36
C LYS A 140 23.55 -9.17 12.88
N CYS A 141 23.84 -9.87 11.77
CA CYS A 141 22.91 -10.76 11.08
C CYS A 141 22.19 -11.74 12.01
N ASP A 142 22.94 -12.48 12.83
CA ASP A 142 22.38 -13.49 13.75
C ASP A 142 21.40 -12.89 14.77
N LEU A 143 21.64 -11.66 15.24
CA LEU A 143 20.76 -10.99 16.18
C LEU A 143 19.50 -10.44 15.52
N VAL A 144 19.65 -9.87 14.31
CA VAL A 144 18.50 -9.41 13.51
C VAL A 144 17.58 -10.58 13.16
N GLN A 145 18.16 -11.73 12.78
CA GLN A 145 17.40 -12.95 12.47
C GLN A 145 16.75 -13.58 13.71
N ALA A 146 17.39 -13.48 14.88
CA ALA A 146 16.84 -13.99 16.13
C ALA A 146 15.68 -13.14 16.68
N PHE A 147 15.54 -11.89 16.23
CA PHE A 147 14.48 -11.00 16.70
C PHE A 147 13.13 -11.37 16.08
N ASP A 148 12.13 -11.66 16.91
CA ASP A 148 10.77 -11.92 16.42
C ASP A 148 10.05 -10.62 16.03
N VAL A 149 9.99 -10.38 14.72
CA VAL A 149 9.36 -9.21 14.08
C VAL A 149 7.84 -9.32 13.98
N ASN A 150 7.21 -10.46 14.29
CA ASN A 150 5.75 -10.65 14.21
C ASN A 150 5.05 -9.99 15.41
N CYS A 151 4.99 -8.67 15.39
CA CYS A 151 4.52 -7.84 16.50
C CYS A 151 3.00 -7.65 16.53
N SER A 152 2.31 -8.07 15.46
CA SER A 152 0.85 -8.01 15.40
C SER A 152 0.17 -9.08 16.26
N LYS A 153 -1.09 -8.82 16.63
CA LYS A 153 -1.98 -9.88 17.13
C LYS A 153 -2.45 -10.74 15.96
N LYS A 154 -2.86 -11.97 16.27
CA LYS A 154 -3.56 -12.83 15.31
C LYS A 154 -4.88 -12.20 14.88
N ASP A 155 -5.31 -12.52 13.67
CA ASP A 155 -6.63 -12.18 13.11
C ASP A 155 -6.86 -10.66 12.95
N VAL A 156 -5.78 -9.88 12.82
CA VAL A 156 -5.83 -8.43 12.58
C VAL A 156 -5.82 -8.16 11.07
N ALA A 157 -7.02 -8.10 10.49
CA ALA A 157 -7.22 -7.96 9.04
C ALA A 157 -7.49 -6.53 8.54
N GLY A 158 -6.77 -5.54 9.11
CA GLY A 158 -6.83 -4.15 8.69
C GLY A 158 -6.14 -3.90 7.33
N ASN A 159 -6.56 -2.87 6.60
CA ASN A 159 -5.97 -2.45 5.32
C ASN A 159 -4.62 -1.72 5.44
N GLY A 160 -4.18 -1.36 6.65
CA GLY A 160 -2.94 -0.61 6.89
C GLY A 160 -1.64 -1.27 6.40
N ALA A 161 -1.70 -2.57 6.06
CA ALA A 161 -0.63 -3.28 5.38
C ALA A 161 -0.61 -3.03 3.86
N LEU A 162 -1.79 -2.96 3.24
CA LEU A 162 -1.96 -2.90 1.79
C LEU A 162 -1.68 -1.50 1.23
N MET A 163 -2.11 -0.46 1.95
CA MET A 163 -1.96 0.94 1.54
C MET A 163 -0.51 1.37 1.27
N ARG A 164 0.44 0.78 2.00
CA ARG A 164 1.86 1.13 1.96
C ARG A 164 2.71 0.17 1.11
N LEU A 165 2.09 -0.81 0.45
CA LEU A 165 2.79 -2.00 -0.04
C LEU A 165 3.75 -1.73 -1.20
N ALA A 166 3.43 -0.78 -2.08
CA ALA A 166 4.07 -0.57 -3.38
C ALA A 166 5.61 -0.69 -3.42
N PRO A 167 6.39 -0.17 -2.45
CA PRO A 167 7.85 -0.25 -2.50
C PRO A 167 8.41 -1.66 -2.63
N VAL A 168 7.80 -2.67 -1.99
CA VAL A 168 8.31 -4.06 -2.01
C VAL A 168 8.26 -4.68 -3.41
N PRO A 169 7.09 -4.79 -4.08
CA PRO A 169 7.03 -5.37 -5.42
C PRO A 169 7.79 -4.55 -6.45
N LEU A 170 7.90 -3.22 -6.28
CA LEU A 170 8.70 -2.36 -7.16
C LEU A 170 10.21 -2.61 -6.99
N PHE A 171 10.69 -2.86 -5.77
CA PHE A 171 12.11 -3.14 -5.51
C PHE A 171 12.52 -4.52 -6.03
N PHE A 172 11.68 -5.53 -5.82
CA PHE A 172 11.97 -6.93 -6.17
C PHE A 172 11.41 -7.36 -7.53
N TYR A 173 10.92 -6.45 -8.37
CA TYR A 173 10.20 -6.77 -9.62
C TYR A 173 10.91 -7.73 -10.58
N ARG A 174 12.24 -7.84 -10.51
CA ARG A 174 13.03 -8.78 -11.32
C ARG A 174 12.94 -10.22 -10.84
N ASN A 175 12.43 -10.45 -9.64
CA ASN A 175 12.17 -11.74 -9.05
C ASN A 175 10.73 -11.77 -8.51
N PRO A 176 9.73 -12.05 -9.38
CA PRO A 176 8.31 -11.97 -9.01
C PRO A 176 7.90 -12.83 -7.82
N GLU A 177 8.49 -14.03 -7.67
CA GLU A 177 8.17 -14.91 -6.54
C GLU A 177 8.61 -14.28 -5.21
N VAL A 178 9.82 -13.73 -5.15
CA VAL A 178 10.32 -12.99 -3.98
C VAL A 178 9.52 -11.71 -3.73
N ALA A 179 9.19 -10.97 -4.80
CA ALA A 179 8.38 -9.77 -4.71
C ALA A 179 6.99 -10.03 -4.11
N VAL A 180 6.36 -11.14 -4.50
CA VAL A 180 5.04 -11.57 -4.00
C VAL A 180 5.15 -12.03 -2.54
N ASP A 181 6.09 -12.91 -2.21
CA ASP A 181 6.26 -13.39 -0.83
C ASP A 181 6.58 -12.26 0.15
N TYR A 182 7.55 -11.40 -0.18
CA TYR A 182 7.92 -10.27 0.67
C TYR A 182 6.79 -9.25 0.80
N SER A 183 5.89 -9.15 -0.19
CA SER A 183 4.68 -8.34 -0.06
C SER A 183 3.79 -8.86 1.06
N GLY A 184 3.56 -10.17 1.13
CA GLY A 184 2.82 -10.81 2.22
C GLY A 184 3.49 -10.62 3.58
N ILE A 185 4.81 -10.89 3.67
CA ILE A 185 5.57 -10.77 4.93
C ILE A 185 5.53 -9.32 5.45
N SER A 186 5.75 -8.32 4.59
CA SER A 186 5.74 -6.90 4.96
C SER A 186 4.41 -6.43 5.57
N GLY A 187 3.30 -7.00 5.11
CA GLY A 187 1.99 -6.75 5.72
C GLY A 187 1.86 -7.44 7.08
N GLN A 188 2.18 -8.73 7.12
CA GLN A 188 1.91 -9.61 8.25
C GLN A 188 2.60 -9.20 9.56
N ILE A 189 3.79 -8.58 9.48
CA ILE A 189 4.52 -8.13 10.69
C ILE A 189 3.76 -7.09 11.52
N THR A 190 2.80 -6.38 10.91
CA THR A 190 1.91 -5.41 11.60
C THR A 190 0.44 -5.82 11.64
N HIS A 191 0.04 -6.80 10.83
CA HIS A 191 -1.35 -7.20 10.63
C HIS A 191 -1.40 -8.74 10.51
N GLY A 192 -1.51 -9.44 11.64
CA GLY A 192 -1.29 -10.87 11.76
C GLY A 192 -2.45 -11.77 11.30
N ASP A 193 -3.05 -11.47 10.16
CA ASP A 193 -4.12 -12.27 9.54
C ASP A 193 -3.64 -12.86 8.20
N ASP A 194 -4.04 -14.10 7.90
CA ASP A 194 -3.69 -14.76 6.64
C ASP A 194 -4.25 -14.03 5.40
N LYS A 195 -5.43 -13.41 5.52
CA LYS A 195 -6.00 -12.58 4.45
C LYS A 195 -5.12 -11.39 4.14
N VAL A 196 -4.41 -10.85 5.13
CA VAL A 196 -3.50 -9.72 4.90
C VAL A 196 -2.30 -10.16 4.09
N TYR A 197 -1.69 -11.27 4.48
CA TYR A 197 -0.58 -11.84 3.73
C TYR A 197 -1.01 -12.12 2.28
N ASP A 198 -2.12 -12.82 2.09
CA ASP A 198 -2.59 -13.22 0.76
C ASP A 198 -3.06 -12.03 -0.09
N ALA A 199 -3.71 -11.02 0.50
CA ALA A 199 -4.08 -9.77 -0.18
C ALA A 199 -2.84 -9.01 -0.66
N CYS A 200 -1.82 -8.87 0.19
CA CYS A 200 -0.58 -8.20 -0.18
C CYS A 200 0.18 -8.99 -1.26
N CYS A 201 0.22 -10.32 -1.18
CA CYS A 201 0.79 -11.18 -2.23
C CYS A 201 0.08 -10.96 -3.57
N TYR A 202 -1.25 -11.02 -3.59
CA TYR A 202 -2.03 -10.84 -4.82
C TYR A 202 -1.84 -9.44 -5.41
N TYR A 203 -1.89 -8.41 -4.56
CA TYR A 203 -1.69 -7.04 -5.00
C TYR A 203 -0.26 -6.77 -5.49
N GLY A 204 0.75 -7.33 -4.81
CA GLY A 204 2.14 -7.32 -5.25
C GLY A 204 2.33 -7.96 -6.62
N ALA A 205 1.66 -9.10 -6.89
CA ALA A 205 1.68 -9.75 -8.19
C ALA A 205 1.11 -8.84 -9.30
N LEU A 206 0.00 -8.15 -9.04
CA LEU A 206 -0.58 -7.19 -9.98
C LEU A 206 0.39 -6.03 -10.30
N ILE A 207 1.08 -5.49 -9.29
CA ILE A 207 2.08 -4.42 -9.47
C ILE A 207 3.26 -4.93 -10.31
N VAL A 208 3.78 -6.12 -10.02
CA VAL A 208 4.89 -6.71 -10.79
C VAL A 208 4.50 -6.95 -12.25
N ALA A 209 3.31 -7.51 -12.49
CA ALA A 209 2.80 -7.73 -13.85
C ALA A 209 2.60 -6.41 -14.61
N ALA A 210 2.02 -5.39 -13.96
CA ALA A 210 1.83 -4.06 -14.52
C ALA A 210 3.19 -3.44 -14.92
N LEU A 211 4.19 -3.53 -14.03
CA LEU A 211 5.54 -3.04 -14.28
C LEU A 211 6.22 -3.78 -15.45
N ASP A 212 5.96 -5.07 -15.61
CA ASP A 212 6.48 -5.86 -16.73
C ASP A 212 5.72 -5.67 -18.05
N GLY A 213 4.58 -4.96 -18.03
CA GLY A 213 3.88 -4.55 -19.25
C GLY A 213 2.58 -5.27 -19.53
N ALA A 214 2.04 -6.00 -18.56
CA ALA A 214 0.66 -6.48 -18.61
C ALA A 214 -0.30 -5.33 -18.92
N LYS A 215 -1.33 -5.64 -19.72
CA LYS A 215 -2.42 -4.70 -20.00
C LYS A 215 -3.44 -4.75 -18.89
N LYS A 216 -4.30 -3.73 -18.82
CA LYS A 216 -5.44 -3.71 -17.90
C LYS A 216 -6.29 -4.99 -18.01
N SER A 217 -6.57 -5.44 -19.22
CA SER A 217 -7.32 -6.69 -19.48
C SER A 217 -6.68 -7.92 -18.86
N ASP A 218 -5.35 -7.96 -18.81
CA ASP A 218 -4.60 -9.08 -18.25
C ASP A 218 -4.67 -9.02 -16.72
N LEU A 219 -4.47 -7.83 -16.15
CA LEU A 219 -4.53 -7.57 -14.70
C LEU A 219 -5.93 -7.79 -14.11
N THR A 220 -6.98 -7.52 -14.89
CA THR A 220 -8.37 -7.74 -14.48
C THR A 220 -8.94 -9.08 -14.95
N SER A 221 -8.10 -9.98 -15.46
CA SER A 221 -8.56 -11.31 -15.87
C SER A 221 -8.97 -12.12 -14.63
N THR A 222 -10.08 -12.86 -14.74
CA THR A 222 -10.52 -13.80 -13.69
C THR A 222 -9.62 -15.04 -13.60
N THR A 223 -8.65 -15.19 -14.51
CA THR A 223 -7.63 -16.25 -14.53
C THR A 223 -6.22 -15.75 -14.18
N PHE A 224 -6.08 -14.47 -13.78
CA PHE A 224 -4.77 -13.87 -13.53
C PHE A 224 -3.97 -14.66 -12.49
N TYR A 225 -4.61 -15.11 -11.41
CA TYR A 225 -3.96 -15.88 -10.35
C TYR A 225 -3.42 -17.22 -10.87
N GLU A 226 -4.21 -17.96 -11.65
CA GLU A 226 -3.85 -19.25 -12.21
C GLU A 226 -2.68 -19.11 -13.20
N GLU A 227 -2.72 -18.09 -14.06
CA GLU A 227 -1.66 -17.80 -15.03
C GLU A 227 -0.32 -17.46 -14.35
N HIS A 228 -0.39 -16.88 -13.16
CA HIS A 228 0.77 -16.47 -12.36
C HIS A 228 1.01 -17.36 -11.15
N ARG A 229 0.42 -18.57 -11.10
CA ARG A 229 0.42 -19.45 -9.91
C ARG A 229 1.82 -19.72 -9.35
N LYS A 230 2.83 -19.80 -10.22
CA LYS A 230 4.24 -19.99 -9.84
C LYS A 230 4.82 -18.88 -8.95
N TRP A 231 4.25 -17.68 -8.94
CA TRP A 231 4.73 -16.57 -8.10
C TRP A 231 4.28 -16.70 -6.63
N PHE A 232 3.30 -17.57 -6.35
CA PHE A 232 2.71 -17.75 -5.02
C PHE A 232 3.27 -18.97 -4.27
N GLY A 233 4.36 -19.58 -4.77
CA GLY A 233 4.97 -20.78 -4.16
C GLY A 233 3.97 -21.94 -4.04
N ASP A 234 3.96 -22.64 -2.90
CA ASP A 234 2.99 -23.72 -2.65
C ASP A 234 1.69 -23.24 -1.99
N ARG A 235 1.61 -21.97 -1.61
CA ARG A 235 0.47 -21.42 -0.85
C ARG A 235 -0.72 -21.17 -1.77
N THR A 236 -1.92 -21.47 -1.28
CA THR A 236 -3.19 -21.10 -1.93
C THR A 236 -3.76 -19.90 -1.21
N LEU A 237 -4.23 -18.90 -1.97
CA LEU A 237 -4.85 -17.71 -1.39
C LEU A 237 -6.08 -18.07 -0.56
N HIS A 238 -6.26 -17.36 0.54
CA HIS A 238 -7.47 -17.36 1.34
C HIS A 238 -8.71 -17.17 0.45
N THR A 239 -9.81 -17.85 0.76
CA THR A 239 -11.04 -17.89 -0.06
C THR A 239 -11.57 -16.51 -0.42
N ASP A 240 -11.58 -15.58 0.53
CA ASP A 240 -12.01 -14.19 0.32
C ASP A 240 -11.15 -13.45 -0.73
N ILE A 241 -9.83 -13.68 -0.73
CA ILE A 241 -8.91 -13.08 -1.70
C ILE A 241 -9.01 -13.81 -3.05
N MET A 242 -9.26 -15.12 -3.03
CA MET A 242 -9.55 -15.87 -4.25
C MET A 242 -10.81 -15.38 -4.96
N ALA A 243 -11.87 -15.05 -4.21
CA ALA A 243 -13.09 -14.47 -4.79
C ALA A 243 -12.80 -13.14 -5.50
N ILE A 244 -11.94 -12.30 -4.91
CA ILE A 244 -11.45 -11.07 -5.55
C ILE A 244 -10.64 -11.41 -6.81
N ALA A 245 -9.71 -12.36 -6.74
CA ALA A 245 -8.90 -12.79 -7.88
C ALA A 245 -9.75 -13.31 -9.05
N HIS A 246 -10.91 -13.91 -8.74
CA HIS A 246 -11.91 -14.37 -9.70
C HIS A 246 -12.94 -13.31 -10.10
N GLY A 247 -12.72 -12.05 -9.72
CA GLY A 247 -13.47 -10.90 -10.24
C GLY A 247 -14.69 -10.51 -9.42
N SER A 248 -14.77 -10.79 -8.11
CA SER A 248 -15.90 -10.33 -7.27
C SER A 248 -16.11 -8.81 -7.31
N TYR A 249 -15.07 -8.05 -7.66
CA TYR A 249 -15.08 -6.60 -7.85
C TYR A 249 -15.69 -6.14 -9.18
N GLN A 250 -15.95 -7.01 -10.16
CA GLN A 250 -16.44 -6.64 -11.51
C GLN A 250 -17.94 -6.35 -11.51
N LYS A 251 -18.34 -5.37 -10.72
CA LYS A 251 -19.74 -4.98 -10.43
C LYS A 251 -20.02 -3.60 -11.04
N PRO A 252 -20.71 -3.49 -12.19
CA PRO A 252 -20.96 -2.21 -12.85
C PRO A 252 -21.61 -1.17 -11.94
N GLY A 253 -22.50 -1.61 -11.04
CA GLY A 253 -23.19 -0.77 -10.07
C GLY A 253 -22.39 -0.45 -8.81
N GLY A 254 -21.12 -0.85 -8.68
CA GLY A 254 -20.22 -0.43 -7.60
C GLY A 254 -20.85 -0.49 -6.20
N TYR A 255 -21.05 0.69 -5.59
CA TYR A 255 -21.65 0.80 -4.25
C TYR A 255 -23.06 0.18 -4.18
N GLN A 256 -23.89 0.33 -5.20
CA GLN A 256 -25.24 -0.27 -5.24
C GLN A 256 -25.20 -1.81 -5.24
N GLU A 257 -24.11 -2.41 -5.74
CA GLU A 257 -23.89 -3.86 -5.80
C GLU A 257 -23.02 -4.39 -4.65
N GLY A 258 -22.75 -3.56 -3.64
CA GLY A 258 -22.10 -3.98 -2.40
C GLY A 258 -20.59 -3.71 -2.31
N ILE A 259 -19.98 -3.02 -3.29
CA ILE A 259 -18.57 -2.57 -3.16
C ILE A 259 -18.46 -1.54 -2.04
N ARG A 260 -17.54 -1.76 -1.10
CA ARG A 260 -17.30 -0.87 0.04
C ARG A 260 -15.80 -0.71 0.25
N GLY A 261 -15.30 0.52 0.30
CA GLY A 261 -13.90 0.79 0.66
C GLY A 261 -13.79 0.95 2.17
N LYS A 262 -13.75 -0.14 2.94
CA LYS A 262 -13.67 -0.10 4.42
C LYS A 262 -12.28 -0.48 4.89
N GLY A 263 -11.96 -0.16 6.15
CA GLY A 263 -10.73 -0.57 6.84
C GLY A 263 -10.45 -2.09 6.94
N TYR A 264 -11.34 -2.95 6.45
CA TYR A 264 -11.10 -4.39 6.32
C TYR A 264 -10.42 -4.69 4.99
N ILE A 265 -9.29 -5.42 5.03
CA ILE A 265 -8.39 -5.57 3.87
C ILE A 265 -9.06 -6.14 2.61
N VAL A 266 -10.01 -7.08 2.77
CA VAL A 266 -10.76 -7.65 1.64
C VAL A 266 -11.61 -6.58 0.96
N ASN A 267 -12.27 -5.73 1.76
CA ASN A 267 -13.11 -4.65 1.24
C ASN A 267 -12.26 -3.57 0.54
N ALA A 268 -11.14 -3.16 1.15
CA ALA A 268 -10.22 -2.20 0.55
C ALA A 268 -9.67 -2.69 -0.80
N LEU A 269 -9.22 -3.95 -0.87
CA LEU A 269 -8.72 -4.53 -2.12
C LEU A 269 -9.81 -4.65 -3.18
N GLU A 270 -11.01 -5.15 -2.83
CA GLU A 270 -12.13 -5.27 -3.75
C GLU A 270 -12.55 -3.91 -4.32
N ALA A 271 -12.62 -2.88 -3.47
CA ALA A 271 -12.98 -1.53 -3.87
C ALA A 271 -11.96 -0.88 -4.80
N ALA A 272 -10.65 -1.02 -4.50
CA ALA A 272 -9.59 -0.47 -5.34
C ALA A 272 -9.55 -1.15 -6.73
N LEU A 273 -9.75 -2.47 -6.79
CA LEU A 273 -9.81 -3.21 -8.05
C LEU A 273 -11.08 -2.90 -8.84
N TRP A 274 -12.21 -2.66 -8.17
CA TRP A 274 -13.42 -2.17 -8.82
C TRP A 274 -13.19 -0.80 -9.46
N ALA A 275 -12.58 0.14 -8.72
CA ALA A 275 -12.28 1.48 -9.23
C ALA A 275 -11.37 1.39 -10.45
N PHE A 276 -10.34 0.55 -10.37
CA PHE A 276 -9.45 0.30 -11.50
C PHE A 276 -10.16 -0.29 -12.70
N TRP A 277 -10.92 -1.36 -12.52
CA TRP A 277 -11.66 -2.01 -13.59
C TRP A 277 -12.63 -1.04 -14.28
N SER A 278 -13.33 -0.22 -13.50
CA SER A 278 -14.38 0.70 -13.98
C SER A 278 -13.90 2.09 -14.44
N ASP A 279 -12.61 2.42 -14.30
CA ASP A 279 -12.09 3.79 -14.54
C ASP A 279 -12.19 4.31 -15.99
N GLY A 280 -12.68 3.51 -16.94
CA GLY A 280 -12.82 3.89 -18.35
C GLY A 280 -11.51 4.32 -19.03
N ASP A 281 -10.37 3.83 -18.55
CA ASP A 281 -9.03 4.25 -18.95
C ASP A 281 -8.77 5.75 -18.69
N SER A 282 -9.38 6.32 -17.63
CA SER A 282 -9.07 7.64 -17.09
C SER A 282 -8.57 7.57 -15.65
N PHE A 283 -7.33 8.02 -15.42
CA PHE A 283 -6.74 8.02 -14.07
C PHE A 283 -7.59 8.84 -13.09
N GLU A 284 -7.92 10.07 -13.49
CA GLU A 284 -8.69 11.02 -12.68
C GLU A 284 -10.10 10.48 -12.38
N ALA A 285 -10.77 9.90 -13.38
CA ALA A 285 -12.10 9.33 -13.16
C ALA A 285 -12.08 8.16 -12.17
N GLY A 286 -11.10 7.27 -12.29
CA GLY A 286 -10.96 6.16 -11.34
C GLY A 286 -10.57 6.63 -9.94
N ALA A 287 -9.71 7.64 -9.81
CA ALA A 287 -9.31 8.20 -8.51
C ALA A 287 -10.52 8.83 -7.81
N LEU A 288 -11.29 9.63 -8.53
CA LEU A 288 -12.52 10.21 -8.02
C LEU A 288 -13.57 9.13 -7.71
N ASN A 289 -13.68 8.06 -8.50
CA ASN A 289 -14.59 6.95 -8.19
C ASN A 289 -14.17 6.23 -6.91
N ALA A 290 -12.87 5.98 -6.72
CA ALA A 290 -12.32 5.35 -5.51
C ALA A 290 -12.64 6.18 -4.27
N VAL A 291 -12.40 7.49 -4.31
CA VAL A 291 -12.70 8.40 -3.19
C VAL A 291 -14.20 8.54 -2.94
N ASN A 292 -15.01 8.64 -3.99
CA ASN A 292 -16.45 8.82 -3.86
C ASN A 292 -17.22 7.53 -3.51
N LEU A 293 -16.56 6.36 -3.42
CA LEU A 293 -17.14 5.19 -2.75
C LEU A 293 -17.39 5.44 -1.26
N GLY A 294 -16.64 6.37 -0.66
CA GLY A 294 -16.74 6.71 0.74
C GLY A 294 -16.14 5.68 1.68
N ASP A 295 -16.50 5.80 2.96
CA ASP A 295 -15.94 5.04 4.08
C ASP A 295 -14.43 5.35 4.32
N ASP A 296 -13.51 4.51 3.84
CA ASP A 296 -12.04 4.57 3.99
C ASP A 296 -11.42 4.98 2.64
N THR A 297 -11.47 6.29 2.39
CA THR A 297 -11.38 6.89 1.06
C THR A 297 -9.96 7.13 0.60
N ASP A 298 -9.06 7.47 1.50
CA ASP A 298 -7.62 7.61 1.27
C ASP A 298 -6.99 6.27 0.93
N THR A 299 -7.22 5.22 1.73
CA THR A 299 -6.65 3.89 1.46
C THR A 299 -7.14 3.34 0.12
N THR A 300 -8.44 3.44 -0.16
CA THR A 300 -9.00 2.92 -1.43
C THR A 300 -8.42 3.66 -2.63
N ALA A 301 -8.24 4.98 -2.53
CA ALA A 301 -7.65 5.80 -3.59
C ALA A 301 -6.15 5.54 -3.75
N ALA A 302 -5.39 5.43 -2.67
CA ALA A 302 -3.96 5.12 -2.69
C ALA A 302 -3.71 3.77 -3.38
N ILE A 303 -4.47 2.73 -3.04
CA ILE A 303 -4.37 1.41 -3.67
C ILE A 303 -4.73 1.49 -5.16
N TYR A 304 -5.83 2.15 -5.53
CA TYR A 304 -6.17 2.31 -6.95
C TYR A 304 -5.06 3.03 -7.73
N ASP A 305 -4.54 4.14 -7.19
CA ASP A 305 -3.61 5.01 -7.89
C ASP A 305 -2.24 4.36 -8.12
N ILE A 306 -1.74 3.58 -7.15
CA ILE A 306 -0.55 2.74 -7.30
C ILE A 306 -0.66 1.91 -8.58
N MET A 307 -1.74 1.15 -8.73
CA MET A 307 -1.91 0.26 -9.89
C MET A 307 -2.16 1.05 -11.18
N SER A 308 -2.99 2.08 -11.13
CA SER A 308 -3.34 2.90 -12.30
C SER A 308 -2.11 3.59 -12.90
N LEU A 309 -1.26 4.21 -12.07
CA LEU A 309 -0.03 4.87 -12.55
C LEU A 309 1.15 3.92 -12.75
N THR A 310 1.14 2.72 -12.18
CA THR A 310 2.09 1.66 -12.59
C THR A 310 1.79 1.19 -14.02
N LEU A 311 0.51 1.14 -14.42
CA LEU A 311 0.11 0.71 -15.77
C LEU A 311 0.34 1.81 -16.82
N ARG A 312 -0.11 3.04 -16.51
CA ARG A 312 -0.16 4.18 -17.43
C ARG A 312 1.23 4.78 -17.65
N ARG A 313 1.46 5.35 -18.83
CA ARG A 313 2.70 6.07 -19.13
C ARG A 313 2.59 7.53 -18.70
N SER A 314 3.68 8.01 -18.11
CA SER A 314 4.19 9.36 -18.09
C SER A 314 3.66 10.27 -16.99
N THR A 315 4.42 10.31 -15.90
CA THR A 315 4.49 11.44 -14.95
C THR A 315 5.31 12.62 -15.51
N ARG A 316 5.94 12.44 -16.68
CA ARG A 316 6.93 13.36 -17.27
C ARG A 316 6.44 14.17 -18.48
N THR A 317 5.34 13.78 -19.12
CA THR A 317 4.77 14.51 -20.27
C THR A 317 3.48 15.19 -19.86
N GLN A 318 3.44 16.52 -20.00
CA GLN A 318 2.31 17.39 -19.63
C GLN A 318 0.93 16.93 -20.12
N ALA A 319 0.84 16.14 -21.19
CA ALA A 319 -0.43 15.72 -21.78
C ALA A 319 -1.15 14.58 -21.04
N SER A 320 -0.48 13.89 -20.10
CA SER A 320 -1.04 12.72 -19.38
C SER A 320 -0.76 12.73 -17.88
N LYS A 321 -0.06 13.75 -17.38
CA LYS A 321 0.24 13.94 -15.96
C LYS A 321 -1.02 14.50 -15.27
N PRO A 322 -1.59 13.82 -14.26
CA PRO A 322 -2.64 14.41 -13.44
C PRO A 322 -2.15 15.72 -12.83
N HIS A 323 -2.97 16.78 -12.88
CA HIS A 323 -2.58 18.11 -12.36
C HIS A 323 -2.28 18.08 -10.85
N TRP A 324 -2.76 17.06 -10.14
CA TRP A 324 -2.47 16.82 -8.72
C TRP A 324 -1.00 16.52 -8.42
N ILE A 325 -0.21 15.98 -9.36
CA ILE A 325 1.19 15.63 -9.09
C ILE A 325 2.08 16.88 -8.86
N ASP A 326 1.67 18.05 -9.36
CA ASP A 326 2.40 19.31 -9.16
C ASP A 326 1.96 20.09 -7.91
N THR A 327 1.04 19.53 -7.13
CA THR A 327 0.48 20.13 -5.90
C THR A 327 1.29 19.72 -4.68
#